data_AF-A0A2A3XYP5-F1
#
_entry.id   AF-A0A2A3XYP5-F1
#
_cell.length_a   1.000
_cell.length_b   1.000
_cell.length_c   1.000
_cell.angle_alpha   90.00
_cell.angle_beta   90.00
_cell.angle_gamma   90.00
#
_symmetry.space_group_name_H-M   'P 1'
#
loop_
_entity.id
_entity.type
_entity.pdbx_description
1 polymer ?
#
loop_
_entity_poly.entity_id
_entity_poly.type
_entity_poly.pdbx_seq_one_letter_code
_entity_poly.pdbx_strand_id
1 'polypeptide(L)'
;MASRKPAKKKASSGHPARRPGGSSAPFESEVRQALQPFKSQLFRHFQEEDQPASETRAGLEGLTTLLIAHAQLRNKVDVTTLDPTVLGEQLGHLSSLGKEVSEASAAIFKHYLTFLGTTANFGGSVEEFKETFEFLSRMAGDSPIVVPFMDDEEANAALEAMPFVFAARELIEWVGDGKPSDPSGMISGQTLQEAAGALGLLVSVDEPAAQGTNAWEPEDGTVVSDLASIPRLAAYWDALIGTAMLRYSAPNAVPTESLREALLASSGPGARLVKELIAEIIYSHVLITTLQIPGQAQVAEMVAGLLTHAASSKPPRTEFALQIPSEDDLPVEQHHLITSLEESVPRVEAILRTFEREGMLKLEEEITVPVILRAALERALSKVSDHLLENDPVGMTE
;
A
#
# COMPACT_ATOMS: atom_id res chain seq x y z
N MET A 1 -82.70 -2.40 -3.31
CA MET A 1 -81.50 -2.89 -4.02
C MET A 1 -80.52 -1.74 -4.16
N ALA A 2 -79.39 -1.78 -3.44
CA ALA A 2 -78.32 -0.79 -3.56
C ALA A 2 -76.98 -1.50 -3.40
N SER A 3 -76.10 -1.17 -4.34
CA SER A 3 -74.91 -1.91 -4.76
C SER A 3 -73.71 -1.69 -3.84
N ARG A 4 -72.96 -2.76 -3.53
CA ARG A 4 -71.69 -2.75 -2.81
C ARG A 4 -70.60 -2.12 -3.69
N LYS A 5 -70.06 -0.97 -3.27
CA LYS A 5 -68.78 -0.43 -3.80
C LYS A 5 -67.60 -1.05 -3.03
N PRO A 6 -66.60 -1.64 -3.70
CA PRO A 6 -65.36 -2.02 -3.04
C PRO A 6 -64.39 -0.83 -2.91
N ALA A 7 -63.56 -0.89 -1.88
CA ALA A 7 -62.63 0.14 -1.44
C ALA A 7 -61.50 0.42 -2.44
N LYS A 8 -61.13 1.70 -2.57
CA LYS A 8 -59.92 2.19 -3.27
C LYS A 8 -58.67 1.67 -2.56
N LYS A 9 -57.92 0.77 -3.19
CA LYS A 9 -56.53 0.47 -2.80
C LYS A 9 -55.65 1.69 -3.14
N LYS A 10 -54.92 2.22 -2.14
CA LYS A 10 -53.82 3.16 -2.35
C LYS A 10 -52.76 2.48 -3.22
N ALA A 11 -52.35 3.14 -4.30
CA ALA A 11 -51.22 2.70 -5.11
C ALA A 11 -49.95 2.81 -4.26
N SER A 12 -49.23 1.70 -4.10
CA SER A 12 -47.88 1.67 -3.56
C SER A 12 -46.97 2.47 -4.48
N SER A 13 -46.30 3.48 -3.94
CA SER A 13 -45.24 4.23 -4.62
C SER A 13 -44.11 3.26 -4.97
N GLY A 14 -44.01 2.92 -6.26
CA GLY A 14 -42.95 2.08 -6.79
C GLY A 14 -41.59 2.78 -6.79
N HIS A 15 -40.54 1.95 -6.81
CA HIS A 15 -39.13 2.32 -6.85
C HIS A 15 -38.78 3.40 -7.90
N PRO A 16 -37.73 4.22 -7.65
CA PRO A 16 -37.31 5.32 -8.52
C PRO A 16 -36.90 4.92 -9.95
N ALA A 17 -36.69 3.63 -10.24
CA ALA A 17 -36.22 3.12 -11.53
C ALA A 17 -37.27 3.10 -12.67
N ARG A 18 -38.49 3.61 -12.45
CA ARG A 18 -39.56 3.67 -13.47
C ARG A 18 -40.04 5.10 -13.75
N ARG A 19 -39.11 6.02 -14.04
CA ARG A 19 -39.46 7.25 -14.78
C ARG A 19 -39.42 6.97 -16.29
N PRO A 20 -40.54 7.06 -17.02
CA PRO A 20 -40.54 6.97 -18.47
C PRO A 20 -40.12 8.33 -19.04
N GLY A 21 -38.89 8.45 -19.56
CA GLY A 21 -38.43 9.73 -20.11
C GLY A 21 -36.97 9.85 -20.53
N GLY A 22 -36.12 8.85 -20.30
CA GLY A 22 -34.78 8.78 -20.89
C GLY A 22 -34.46 7.32 -21.17
N SER A 23 -34.70 6.85 -22.38
CA SER A 23 -34.29 5.49 -22.73
C SER A 23 -32.78 5.45 -22.85
N SER A 24 -32.11 4.54 -22.15
CA SER A 24 -30.69 4.16 -22.36
C SER A 24 -30.44 3.46 -23.70
N ALA A 25 -31.51 3.08 -24.40
CA ALA A 25 -31.50 2.35 -25.67
C ALA A 25 -30.66 2.96 -26.83
N PRO A 26 -30.58 4.30 -27.05
CA PRO A 26 -29.78 4.83 -28.14
C PRO A 26 -28.28 4.62 -27.88
N PHE A 27 -27.79 4.96 -26.69
CA PHE A 27 -26.38 4.78 -26.33
C PHE A 27 -25.93 3.32 -26.35
N GLU A 28 -26.79 2.38 -25.91
CA GLU A 28 -26.46 0.95 -25.99
C GLU A 28 -26.21 0.50 -27.43
N SER A 29 -27.11 0.85 -28.35
CA SER A 29 -26.98 0.47 -29.75
C SER A 29 -25.76 1.11 -30.42
N GLU A 30 -25.51 2.38 -30.12
CA GLU A 30 -24.40 3.16 -30.69
C GLU A 30 -23.04 2.67 -30.18
N VAL A 31 -22.89 2.39 -28.88
CA VAL A 31 -21.64 1.83 -28.32
C VAL A 31 -21.36 0.44 -28.88
N ARG A 32 -22.37 -0.44 -28.93
CA ARG A 32 -22.21 -1.79 -29.52
C ARG A 32 -21.84 -1.72 -31.00
N GLN A 33 -22.36 -0.74 -31.74
CA GLN A 33 -22.00 -0.50 -33.13
C GLN A 33 -20.56 0.02 -33.26
N ALA A 34 -20.16 0.97 -32.41
CA ALA A 34 -18.81 1.52 -32.37
C ALA A 34 -17.74 0.48 -31.99
N LEU A 35 -18.09 -0.54 -31.19
CA LEU A 35 -17.20 -1.65 -30.83
C LEU A 35 -17.09 -2.75 -31.89
N GLN A 36 -18.00 -2.83 -32.88
CA GLN A 36 -17.97 -3.89 -33.89
C GLN A 36 -16.62 -4.03 -34.62
N PRO A 37 -15.94 -2.94 -35.04
CA PRO A 37 -14.64 -3.04 -35.70
C PRO A 37 -13.57 -3.72 -34.85
N PHE A 38 -13.67 -3.62 -33.52
CA PHE A 38 -12.67 -4.13 -32.58
C PHE A 38 -12.98 -5.53 -32.05
N LYS A 39 -14.20 -6.03 -32.27
CA LYS A 39 -14.74 -7.24 -31.60
C LYS A 39 -13.81 -8.46 -31.63
N SER A 40 -13.22 -8.78 -32.77
CA SER A 40 -12.33 -9.95 -32.89
C SER A 40 -10.98 -9.74 -32.20
N GLN A 41 -10.44 -8.53 -32.26
CA GLN A 41 -9.16 -8.19 -31.62
C GLN A 41 -9.32 -8.07 -30.10
N LEU A 42 -10.42 -7.48 -29.64
CA LEU A 42 -10.79 -7.42 -28.23
C LEU A 42 -10.95 -8.81 -27.64
N PHE A 43 -11.66 -9.70 -28.33
CA PHE A 43 -11.82 -11.08 -27.87
C PHE A 43 -10.47 -11.78 -27.74
N ARG A 44 -9.56 -11.61 -28.70
CA ARG A 44 -8.20 -12.17 -28.61
C ARG A 44 -7.37 -11.55 -27.49
N HIS A 45 -7.51 -10.25 -27.25
CA HIS A 45 -6.75 -9.54 -26.23
C HIS A 45 -7.19 -9.91 -24.80
N PHE A 46 -8.50 -10.10 -24.59
CA PHE A 46 -9.08 -10.49 -23.30
C PHE A 46 -9.07 -12.01 -23.04
N GLN A 47 -8.60 -12.82 -23.99
CA GLN A 47 -8.57 -14.27 -23.85
C GLN A 47 -7.24 -14.72 -23.23
N GLU A 48 -7.29 -15.21 -21.99
CA GLU A 48 -6.15 -15.82 -21.30
C GLU A 48 -5.98 -17.30 -21.69
N GLU A 49 -4.75 -17.84 -21.62
CA GLU A 49 -4.39 -19.18 -22.15
C GLU A 49 -5.16 -20.33 -21.48
N ASP A 50 -5.61 -20.16 -20.23
CA ASP A 50 -6.31 -21.18 -19.44
C ASP A 50 -7.78 -20.83 -19.13
N GLN A 51 -8.32 -19.75 -19.68
CA GLN A 51 -9.65 -19.25 -19.34
C GLN A 51 -10.75 -19.73 -20.31
N PRO A 52 -11.91 -20.21 -19.83
CA PRO A 52 -13.03 -20.53 -20.70
C PRO A 52 -13.51 -19.32 -21.51
N ALA A 53 -13.78 -19.52 -22.80
CA ALA A 53 -14.31 -18.47 -23.68
C ALA A 53 -15.64 -17.83 -23.21
N SER A 54 -16.38 -18.48 -22.30
CA SER A 54 -17.57 -17.91 -21.66
C SER A 54 -17.22 -16.76 -20.72
N GLU A 55 -16.10 -16.83 -20.01
CA GLU A 55 -15.66 -15.79 -19.08
C GLU A 55 -15.13 -14.57 -19.84
N THR A 56 -14.36 -14.77 -20.91
CA THR A 56 -13.97 -13.69 -21.83
C THR A 56 -15.18 -12.95 -22.38
N ARG A 57 -16.26 -13.66 -22.75
CA ARG A 57 -17.52 -13.03 -23.19
C ARG A 57 -18.19 -12.23 -22.08
N ALA A 58 -18.20 -12.75 -20.84
CA ALA A 58 -18.74 -12.04 -19.69
C ALA A 58 -17.94 -10.75 -19.41
N GLY A 59 -16.61 -10.81 -19.47
CA GLY A 59 -15.73 -9.64 -19.34
C GLY A 59 -16.00 -8.58 -20.41
N LEU A 60 -16.17 -8.99 -21.68
CA LEU A 60 -16.50 -8.07 -22.78
C LEU A 60 -17.91 -7.45 -22.66
N GLU A 61 -18.89 -8.18 -22.14
CA GLU A 61 -20.21 -7.62 -21.84
C GLU A 61 -20.14 -6.65 -20.65
N GLY A 62 -19.31 -6.94 -19.64
CA GLY A 62 -18.98 -6.01 -18.55
C GLY A 62 -18.37 -4.71 -19.09
N LEU A 63 -17.34 -4.81 -19.93
CA LEU A 63 -16.74 -3.67 -20.63
C LEU A 63 -17.77 -2.89 -21.45
N THR A 64 -18.62 -3.57 -22.20
CA THR A 64 -19.66 -2.91 -23.02
C THR A 64 -20.62 -2.12 -22.12
N THR A 65 -21.03 -2.69 -20.99
CA THR A 65 -21.90 -2.03 -20.01
C THR A 65 -21.23 -0.79 -19.42
N LEU A 66 -19.95 -0.90 -19.09
CA LEU A 66 -19.15 0.21 -18.58
C LEU A 66 -19.00 1.34 -19.60
N LEU A 67 -18.75 1.03 -20.88
CA LEU A 67 -18.67 2.02 -21.94
C LEU A 67 -20.01 2.70 -22.24
N ILE A 68 -21.13 1.98 -22.09
CA ILE A 68 -22.48 2.57 -22.20
C ILE A 68 -22.70 3.59 -21.10
N ALA A 69 -22.39 3.24 -19.85
CA ALA A 69 -22.50 4.17 -18.73
C ALA A 69 -21.57 5.38 -18.91
N HIS A 70 -20.33 5.15 -19.37
CA HIS A 70 -19.39 6.23 -19.67
C HIS A 70 -19.92 7.19 -20.75
N ALA A 71 -20.44 6.66 -21.85
CA ALA A 71 -21.00 7.45 -22.95
C ALA A 71 -22.24 8.25 -22.53
N GLN A 72 -23.06 7.70 -21.62
CA GLN A 72 -24.22 8.39 -21.06
C GLN A 72 -23.81 9.57 -20.19
N LEU A 73 -22.83 9.39 -19.29
CA LEU A 73 -22.33 10.46 -18.42
C LEU A 73 -21.63 11.57 -19.25
N ARG A 74 -20.86 11.17 -20.27
CA ARG A 74 -20.21 12.10 -21.21
C ARG A 74 -21.19 12.76 -22.20
N ASN A 75 -22.41 12.24 -22.31
CA ASN A 75 -23.39 12.59 -23.35
C ASN A 75 -22.81 12.51 -24.78
N LYS A 76 -21.91 11.55 -25.03
CA LYS A 76 -21.23 11.34 -26.32
C LYS A 76 -20.72 9.90 -26.41
N VAL A 77 -20.95 9.24 -27.54
CA VAL A 77 -20.36 7.94 -27.83
C VAL A 77 -18.96 8.12 -28.42
N ASP A 78 -17.97 7.68 -27.65
CA ASP A 78 -16.57 7.59 -28.07
C ASP A 78 -15.97 6.38 -27.35
N VAL A 79 -15.61 5.36 -28.12
CA VAL A 79 -15.00 4.13 -27.59
C VAL A 79 -13.48 4.15 -27.70
N THR A 80 -12.89 5.19 -28.28
CA THR A 80 -11.45 5.31 -28.53
C THR A 80 -10.73 6.18 -27.52
N THR A 81 -11.47 6.92 -26.69
CA THR A 81 -10.95 7.72 -25.59
C THR A 81 -11.77 7.46 -24.33
N LEU A 82 -11.14 7.63 -23.17
CA LEU A 82 -11.81 7.61 -21.87
C LEU A 82 -11.50 8.93 -21.17
N ASP A 83 -12.55 9.68 -20.81
CA ASP A 83 -12.42 10.98 -20.16
C ASP A 83 -12.16 10.79 -18.65
N PRO A 84 -11.02 11.23 -18.09
CA PRO A 84 -10.70 11.02 -16.67
C PRO A 84 -11.73 11.62 -15.72
N THR A 85 -12.33 12.75 -16.06
CA THR A 85 -13.33 13.42 -15.20
C THR A 85 -14.60 12.57 -15.12
N VAL A 86 -15.06 12.07 -16.28
CA VAL A 86 -16.23 11.20 -16.36
C VAL A 86 -15.96 9.83 -15.73
N LEU A 87 -14.75 9.29 -15.88
CA LEU A 87 -14.35 8.06 -15.20
C LEU A 87 -14.39 8.23 -13.68
N GLY A 88 -13.95 9.38 -13.15
CA GLY A 88 -14.04 9.71 -11.73
C GLY A 88 -15.47 9.66 -11.20
N GLU A 89 -16.41 10.28 -11.91
CA GLU A 89 -17.83 10.22 -11.57
C GLU A 89 -18.38 8.79 -11.66
N GLN A 90 -18.06 8.08 -12.73
CA GLN A 90 -18.55 6.71 -12.97
C GLN A 90 -18.07 5.73 -11.89
N LEU A 91 -16.76 5.72 -11.59
CA LEU A 91 -16.17 4.84 -10.58
C LEU A 91 -16.59 5.27 -9.17
N GLY A 92 -16.79 6.56 -8.92
CA GLY A 92 -17.39 7.06 -7.68
C GLY A 92 -18.81 6.56 -7.46
N HIS A 93 -19.63 6.48 -8.51
CA HIS A 93 -20.95 5.85 -8.40
C HIS A 93 -20.85 4.35 -8.15
N LEU A 94 -19.89 3.66 -8.77
CA LEU A 94 -19.69 2.22 -8.56
C LEU A 94 -19.16 1.90 -7.16
N SER A 95 -18.34 2.76 -6.56
CA SER A 95 -17.85 2.55 -5.19
C SER A 95 -19.00 2.53 -4.17
N SER A 96 -20.09 3.25 -4.42
CA SER A 96 -21.30 3.20 -3.58
C SER A 96 -22.00 1.83 -3.57
N LEU A 97 -21.69 0.96 -4.55
CA LEU A 97 -22.17 -0.42 -4.63
C LEU A 97 -21.19 -1.43 -4.02
N GLY A 98 -19.98 -1.00 -3.67
CA GLY A 98 -18.89 -1.82 -3.16
C GLY A 98 -17.54 -1.38 -3.73
N LYS A 99 -16.50 -1.35 -2.89
CA LYS A 99 -15.15 -0.95 -3.30
C LYS A 99 -14.60 -1.90 -4.38
N GLU A 100 -14.82 -3.19 -4.19
CA GLU A 100 -14.40 -4.27 -5.08
C GLU A 100 -15.07 -4.15 -6.46
N VAL A 101 -16.31 -3.65 -6.51
CA VAL A 101 -17.04 -3.41 -7.76
C VAL A 101 -16.39 -2.28 -8.54
N SER A 102 -16.00 -1.20 -7.86
CA SER A 102 -15.27 -0.09 -8.47
C SER A 102 -13.89 -0.51 -8.96
N GLU A 103 -13.14 -1.24 -8.14
CA GLU A 103 -11.80 -1.75 -8.47
C GLU A 103 -11.84 -2.70 -9.67
N ALA A 104 -12.74 -3.68 -9.68
CA ALA A 104 -12.92 -4.58 -10.81
C ALA A 104 -13.32 -3.84 -12.10
N SER A 105 -14.15 -2.80 -11.98
CA SER A 105 -14.56 -1.97 -13.12
C SER A 105 -13.41 -1.12 -13.66
N ALA A 106 -12.60 -0.55 -12.78
CA ALA A 106 -11.40 0.18 -13.15
C ALA A 106 -10.37 -0.74 -13.83
N ALA A 107 -10.20 -1.98 -13.34
CA ALA A 107 -9.34 -2.98 -13.96
C ALA A 107 -9.81 -3.35 -15.39
N ILE A 108 -11.12 -3.51 -15.61
CA ILE A 108 -11.68 -3.75 -16.95
C ILE A 108 -11.40 -2.57 -17.89
N PHE A 109 -11.62 -1.34 -17.42
CA PHE A 109 -11.29 -0.14 -18.20
C PHE A 109 -9.79 -0.02 -18.50
N LYS A 110 -8.93 -0.35 -17.53
CA LYS A 110 -7.47 -0.35 -17.70
C LYS A 110 -7.04 -1.37 -18.76
N HIS A 111 -7.59 -2.58 -18.70
CA HIS A 111 -7.35 -3.62 -19.71
C HIS A 111 -7.80 -3.14 -21.09
N TYR A 112 -8.97 -2.51 -21.19
CA TYR A 112 -9.44 -1.91 -22.45
C TYR A 112 -8.55 -0.77 -22.96
N LEU A 113 -8.06 0.10 -22.08
CA LEU A 113 -7.13 1.16 -22.45
C LEU A 113 -5.81 0.57 -22.96
N THR A 114 -5.32 -0.50 -22.33
CA THR A 114 -4.13 -1.25 -22.79
C THR A 114 -4.35 -1.82 -24.19
N PHE A 115 -5.53 -2.39 -24.46
CA PHE A 115 -5.91 -2.81 -25.81
C PHE A 115 -5.83 -1.66 -26.81
N LEU A 116 -6.42 -0.50 -26.51
CA LEU A 116 -6.40 0.66 -27.39
C LEU A 116 -4.97 1.16 -27.67
N GLY A 117 -4.12 1.19 -26.65
CA GLY A 117 -2.71 1.59 -26.79
C GLY A 117 -1.89 0.59 -27.61
N THR A 118 -1.98 -0.70 -27.30
CA THR A 118 -1.21 -1.77 -27.99
C THR A 118 -1.65 -1.97 -29.43
N THR A 119 -2.90 -1.65 -29.77
CA THR A 119 -3.42 -1.73 -31.14
C THR A 119 -3.40 -0.41 -31.90
N ALA A 120 -2.82 0.65 -31.33
CA ALA A 120 -2.76 2.00 -31.90
C ALA A 120 -4.14 2.57 -32.29
N ASN A 121 -5.19 2.18 -31.55
CA ASN A 121 -6.57 2.64 -31.74
C ASN A 121 -6.99 3.70 -30.71
N PHE A 122 -6.08 4.12 -29.82
CA PHE A 122 -6.35 5.22 -28.90
C PHE A 122 -6.48 6.54 -29.66
N GLY A 123 -7.60 7.24 -29.45
CA GLY A 123 -7.95 8.46 -30.19
C GLY A 123 -7.40 9.76 -29.60
N GLY A 124 -6.76 9.70 -28.43
CA GLY A 124 -6.18 10.86 -27.72
C GLY A 124 -4.66 10.99 -27.86
N SER A 125 -4.10 11.94 -27.13
CA SER A 125 -2.65 12.18 -27.02
C SER A 125 -1.96 11.14 -26.12
N VAL A 126 -0.62 11.06 -26.20
CA VAL A 126 0.17 10.17 -25.32
C VAL A 126 0.05 10.60 -23.85
N GLU A 127 -0.05 11.90 -23.61
CA GLU A 127 -0.25 12.48 -22.29
C GLU A 127 -1.61 12.06 -21.71
N GLU A 128 -2.69 12.20 -22.48
CA GLU A 128 -4.04 11.73 -22.08
C GLU A 128 -4.04 10.22 -21.82
N PHE A 129 -3.35 9.42 -22.65
CA PHE A 129 -3.23 7.99 -22.41
C PHE A 129 -2.58 7.69 -21.05
N LYS A 130 -1.46 8.35 -20.74
CA LYS A 130 -0.72 8.16 -19.49
C LYS A 130 -1.56 8.58 -18.28
N GLU A 131 -2.22 9.73 -18.34
CA GLU A 131 -3.06 10.24 -17.26
C GLU A 131 -4.23 9.30 -16.97
N THR A 132 -4.96 8.87 -18.01
CA THR A 132 -6.07 7.92 -17.86
C THR A 132 -5.58 6.56 -17.36
N PHE A 133 -4.44 6.08 -17.84
CA PHE A 133 -3.87 4.80 -17.40
C PHE A 133 -3.42 4.86 -15.93
N GLU A 134 -2.74 5.93 -15.51
CA GLU A 134 -2.35 6.14 -14.11
C GLU A 134 -3.59 6.25 -13.21
N PHE A 135 -4.63 6.99 -13.63
CA PHE A 135 -5.89 7.11 -12.89
C PHE A 135 -6.58 5.75 -12.72
N LEU A 136 -6.76 5.00 -13.82
CA LEU A 136 -7.39 3.69 -13.78
C LEU A 136 -6.57 2.68 -12.98
N SER A 137 -5.24 2.77 -13.00
CA SER A 137 -4.38 1.89 -12.22
C SER A 137 -4.58 2.09 -10.72
N ARG A 138 -4.59 3.36 -10.26
CA ARG A 138 -4.91 3.68 -8.86
C ARG A 138 -6.30 3.19 -8.47
N MET A 139 -7.27 3.35 -9.37
CA MET A 139 -8.65 2.95 -9.08
C MET A 139 -8.88 1.43 -9.13
N ALA A 140 -8.06 0.70 -9.88
CA ALA A 140 -8.04 -0.75 -9.92
C ALA A 140 -7.35 -1.37 -8.69
N GLY A 141 -6.82 -0.53 -7.79
CA GLY A 141 -6.02 -0.98 -6.66
C GLY A 141 -4.61 -1.41 -7.04
N ASP A 142 -4.13 -1.07 -8.24
CA ASP A 142 -2.73 -1.34 -8.59
C ASP A 142 -1.81 -0.50 -7.70
N SER A 143 -0.77 -1.14 -7.21
CA SER A 143 0.28 -0.47 -6.48
C SER A 143 0.97 0.59 -7.36
N PRO A 144 1.13 1.84 -6.88
CA PRO A 144 1.92 2.85 -7.59
C PRO A 144 3.43 2.51 -7.61
N ILE A 145 3.83 1.49 -6.87
CA ILE A 145 5.20 1.04 -6.72
C ILE A 145 5.64 0.30 -7.97
N VAL A 146 6.75 0.72 -8.55
CA VAL A 146 7.33 0.07 -9.72
C VAL A 146 8.40 -0.92 -9.25
N VAL A 147 8.08 -2.21 -9.28
CA VAL A 147 9.01 -3.31 -8.95
C VAL A 147 9.60 -3.86 -10.26
N PRO A 148 10.79 -3.41 -10.71
CA PRO A 148 11.43 -4.01 -11.86
C PRO A 148 11.96 -5.41 -11.51
N PHE A 149 12.05 -6.26 -12.53
CA PHE A 149 12.74 -7.54 -12.40
C PHE A 149 14.23 -7.31 -12.12
N MET A 150 14.78 -8.13 -11.23
CA MET A 150 16.21 -8.15 -10.89
C MET A 150 16.62 -9.59 -10.69
N ASP A 151 17.77 -9.96 -11.24
CA ASP A 151 18.30 -11.30 -11.04
C ASP A 151 18.72 -11.52 -9.59
N ASP A 152 18.72 -12.77 -9.15
CA ASP A 152 18.93 -13.11 -7.74
C ASP A 152 20.35 -12.81 -7.26
N GLU A 153 21.36 -12.81 -8.13
CA GLU A 153 22.75 -12.53 -7.75
C GLU A 153 22.96 -11.02 -7.54
N GLU A 154 22.48 -10.20 -8.48
CA GLU A 154 22.46 -8.73 -8.37
C GLU A 154 21.66 -8.28 -7.15
N ALA A 155 20.47 -8.85 -6.96
CA ALA A 155 19.60 -8.60 -5.81
C ALA A 155 20.31 -8.92 -4.48
N ASN A 156 20.91 -10.10 -4.38
CA ASN A 156 21.64 -10.49 -3.17
C ASN A 156 22.82 -9.55 -2.92
N ALA A 157 23.65 -9.27 -3.93
CA ALA A 157 24.80 -8.39 -3.77
C ALA A 157 24.40 -6.97 -3.31
N ALA A 158 23.28 -6.45 -3.80
CA ALA A 158 22.73 -5.18 -3.36
C ALA A 158 22.27 -5.22 -1.89
N LEU A 159 21.56 -6.27 -1.48
CA LEU A 159 21.08 -6.45 -0.10
C LEU A 159 22.24 -6.66 0.88
N GLU A 160 23.28 -7.41 0.50
CA GLU A 160 24.47 -7.65 1.32
C GLU A 160 25.17 -6.37 1.78
N ALA A 161 25.07 -5.29 0.99
CA ALA A 161 25.67 -4.01 1.30
C ALA A 161 24.77 -3.10 2.17
N MET A 162 23.55 -3.53 2.51
CA MET A 162 22.60 -2.68 3.21
C MET A 162 22.79 -2.70 4.74
N PRO A 163 22.73 -1.53 5.41
CA PRO A 163 22.86 -1.42 6.87
C PRO A 163 21.95 -2.37 7.64
N PHE A 164 20.69 -2.53 7.21
CA PHE A 164 19.76 -3.39 7.93
C PHE A 164 20.13 -4.87 7.91
N VAL A 165 20.80 -5.34 6.86
CA VAL A 165 21.29 -6.72 6.77
C VAL A 165 22.44 -6.94 7.75
N PHE A 166 23.32 -5.96 7.91
CA PHE A 166 24.37 -6.02 8.93
C PHE A 166 23.78 -6.05 10.35
N ALA A 167 22.84 -5.16 10.65
CA ALA A 167 22.18 -5.11 11.97
C ALA A 167 21.45 -6.44 12.29
N ALA A 168 20.72 -7.01 11.32
CA ALA A 168 20.07 -8.30 11.51
C ALA A 168 21.07 -9.44 11.77
N ARG A 169 22.25 -9.40 11.14
CA ARG A 169 23.32 -10.39 11.35
C ARG A 169 23.99 -10.25 12.72
N GLU A 170 24.29 -9.04 13.16
CA GLU A 170 24.84 -8.82 14.50
C GLU A 170 23.87 -9.34 15.57
N LEU A 171 22.57 -9.08 15.39
CA LEU A 171 21.55 -9.58 16.31
C LEU A 171 21.45 -11.11 16.29
N ILE A 172 21.44 -11.75 15.11
CA ILE A 172 21.37 -13.22 15.03
C ILE A 172 22.62 -13.91 15.58
N GLU A 173 23.80 -13.31 15.38
CA GLU A 173 25.07 -13.78 15.92
C GLU A 173 25.07 -13.66 17.45
N TRP A 174 24.60 -12.52 17.98
CA TRP A 174 24.44 -12.35 19.43
C TRP A 174 23.47 -13.37 20.02
N VAL A 175 22.33 -13.63 19.38
CA VAL A 175 21.37 -14.64 19.88
C VAL A 175 22.06 -16.01 19.98
N GLY A 176 22.90 -16.37 19.01
CA GLY A 176 23.68 -17.60 19.05
C GLY A 176 22.81 -18.83 19.28
N ASP A 177 23.21 -19.71 20.19
CA ASP A 177 22.48 -20.95 20.50
C ASP A 177 21.20 -20.74 21.34
N GLY A 178 20.95 -19.49 21.73
CA GLY A 178 19.69 -19.06 22.34
C GLY A 178 19.87 -18.04 23.45
N LYS A 179 18.86 -17.19 23.64
CA LYS A 179 18.83 -16.18 24.70
C LYS A 179 17.61 -16.34 25.61
N PRO A 180 17.73 -16.02 26.91
CA PRO A 180 16.60 -16.05 27.83
C PRO A 180 15.48 -15.13 27.34
N SER A 181 14.27 -15.66 27.20
CA SER A 181 13.08 -14.89 26.85
C SER A 181 11.89 -15.34 27.67
N ASP A 182 10.86 -14.51 27.76
CA ASP A 182 9.59 -14.92 28.33
C ASP A 182 8.83 -15.89 27.40
N PRO A 183 7.67 -16.45 27.82
CA PRO A 183 6.87 -17.36 26.99
C PRO A 183 6.34 -16.74 25.69
N SER A 184 6.29 -15.41 25.58
CA SER A 184 5.93 -14.69 24.36
C SER A 184 7.13 -14.37 23.47
N GLY A 185 8.35 -14.69 23.92
CA GLY A 185 9.57 -14.42 23.19
C GLY A 185 10.21 -13.06 23.48
N MET A 186 9.69 -12.32 24.46
CA MET A 186 10.19 -10.99 24.78
C MET A 186 11.42 -11.08 25.67
N ILE A 187 12.38 -10.19 25.42
CA ILE A 187 13.60 -10.04 26.21
C ILE A 187 13.44 -8.88 27.21
N SER A 188 13.98 -9.04 28.41
CA SER A 188 13.93 -8.03 29.48
C SER A 188 15.24 -7.96 30.27
N GLY A 189 15.32 -7.00 31.19
CA GLY A 189 16.45 -6.81 32.10
C GLY A 189 17.82 -6.80 31.40
N GLN A 190 18.76 -7.60 31.91
CA GLN A 190 20.12 -7.67 31.35
C GLN A 190 20.13 -8.19 29.90
N THR A 191 19.25 -9.12 29.53
CA THR A 191 19.18 -9.65 28.16
C THR A 191 18.80 -8.55 27.17
N LEU A 192 17.87 -7.67 27.54
CA LEU A 192 17.49 -6.51 26.73
C LEU A 192 18.67 -5.55 26.53
N GLN A 193 19.43 -5.28 27.60
CA GLN A 193 20.60 -4.41 27.53
C GLN A 193 21.70 -4.99 26.63
N GLU A 194 21.95 -6.30 26.73
CA GLU A 194 22.93 -6.98 25.87
C GLU A 194 22.51 -7.00 24.40
N ALA A 195 21.22 -7.19 24.12
CA ALA A 195 20.67 -7.15 22.77
C ALA A 195 20.80 -5.75 22.14
N ALA A 196 20.52 -4.70 22.91
CA ALA A 196 20.73 -3.33 22.48
C ALA A 196 22.21 -3.07 22.16
N GLY A 197 23.11 -3.57 23.01
CA GLY A 197 24.55 -3.52 22.79
C GLY A 197 25.01 -4.21 21.50
N ALA A 198 24.37 -5.31 21.09
CA ALA A 198 24.66 -5.98 19.81
C ALA A 198 24.35 -5.09 18.59
N LEU A 199 23.40 -4.17 18.72
CA LEU A 199 23.09 -3.16 17.68
C LEU A 199 23.90 -1.86 17.84
N GLY A 200 24.86 -1.83 18.77
CA GLY A 200 25.70 -0.68 19.08
C GLY A 200 25.01 0.39 19.93
N LEU A 201 23.91 0.07 20.60
CA LEU A 201 23.15 1.02 21.42
C LEU A 201 23.63 0.97 22.88
N LEU A 202 24.06 2.12 23.42
CA LEU A 202 24.55 2.25 24.79
C LEU A 202 23.44 2.68 25.73
N VAL A 203 22.55 1.75 26.10
CA VAL A 203 21.44 2.01 27.04
C VAL A 203 21.64 1.29 28.37
N SER A 204 20.93 1.76 29.40
CA SER A 204 20.82 1.09 30.70
C SER A 204 19.37 0.66 30.93
N VAL A 205 19.14 -0.58 31.34
CA VAL A 205 17.76 -1.07 31.58
C VAL A 205 17.38 -0.90 33.05
N ASP A 206 16.28 -0.19 33.30
CA ASP A 206 15.67 -0.03 34.62
C ASP A 206 14.14 -0.19 34.47
N GLU A 207 13.63 -1.41 34.71
CA GLU A 207 12.20 -1.77 34.51
C GLU A 207 11.18 -0.85 35.23
N PRO A 208 11.46 -0.30 36.43
CA PRO A 208 10.58 0.66 37.11
C PRO A 208 10.64 2.08 36.55
N ALA A 209 11.55 2.38 35.61
CA ALA A 209 11.67 3.72 35.04
C ALA A 209 10.41 4.09 34.25
N ALA A 210 10.16 5.40 34.11
CA ALA A 210 9.16 5.88 33.18
C ALA A 210 9.56 5.50 31.75
N GLN A 211 8.58 5.22 30.88
CA GLN A 211 8.85 4.94 29.47
C GLN A 211 9.75 6.02 28.86
N GLY A 212 10.81 5.54 28.20
CA GLY A 212 11.84 6.38 27.61
C GLY A 212 11.36 7.12 26.37
N THR A 213 12.31 7.72 25.65
CA THR A 213 12.04 8.39 24.38
C THR A 213 11.65 7.38 23.29
N ASN A 214 10.66 7.70 22.44
CA ASN A 214 10.33 6.92 21.23
C ASN A 214 11.28 7.23 20.05
N ALA A 215 12.53 7.61 20.33
CA ALA A 215 13.52 7.85 19.29
C ALA A 215 14.01 6.52 18.72
N TRP A 216 14.18 6.42 17.39
CA TRP A 216 14.66 5.18 16.75
C TRP A 216 15.91 4.63 17.43
N GLU A 217 16.88 5.51 17.68
CA GLU A 217 18.05 5.23 18.51
C GLU A 217 18.04 6.18 19.72
N PRO A 218 17.92 5.64 20.94
CA PRO A 218 18.11 6.42 22.16
C PRO A 218 19.52 7.02 22.23
N GLU A 219 19.65 8.19 22.88
CA GLU A 219 20.97 8.79 23.15
C GLU A 219 21.81 7.88 24.08
N ASP A 220 23.13 7.93 23.94
CA ASP A 220 24.04 7.17 24.81
C ASP A 220 23.80 7.48 26.29
N GLY A 221 23.67 6.42 27.09
CA GLY A 221 23.38 6.51 28.52
C GLY A 221 21.88 6.66 28.85
N THR A 222 20.99 6.62 27.85
CA THR A 222 19.54 6.63 28.10
C THR A 222 19.12 5.43 28.94
N VAL A 223 18.29 5.70 29.96
CA VAL A 223 17.66 4.67 30.79
C VAL A 223 16.34 4.26 30.13
N VAL A 224 16.14 2.96 29.92
CA VAL A 224 14.98 2.39 29.24
C VAL A 224 14.29 1.35 30.12
N SER A 225 12.97 1.28 30.05
CA SER A 225 12.17 0.35 30.88
C SER A 225 11.89 -0.99 30.20
N ASP A 226 11.73 -0.98 28.88
CA ASP A 226 11.25 -2.13 28.11
C ASP A 226 11.77 -2.12 26.66
N LEU A 227 11.45 -3.16 25.89
CA LEU A 227 11.81 -3.27 24.48
C LEU A 227 11.17 -2.16 23.63
N ALA A 228 9.96 -1.73 23.96
CA ALA A 228 9.26 -0.66 23.23
C ALA A 228 9.97 0.69 23.35
N SER A 229 10.73 0.90 24.43
CA SER A 229 11.59 2.07 24.65
C SER A 229 12.86 2.06 23.78
N ILE A 230 13.10 1.01 22.98
CA ILE A 230 14.19 0.92 22.00
C ILE A 230 13.61 0.54 20.62
N PRO A 231 12.95 1.48 19.90
CA PRO A 231 12.23 1.18 18.67
C PRO A 231 13.05 0.45 17.59
N ARG A 232 14.33 0.79 17.42
CA ARG A 232 15.22 0.06 16.49
C ARG A 232 15.34 -1.41 16.87
N LEU A 233 15.66 -1.72 18.13
CA LEU A 233 15.77 -3.10 18.59
C LEU A 233 14.42 -3.83 18.53
N ALA A 234 13.32 -3.17 18.88
CA ALA A 234 11.98 -3.72 18.78
C ALA A 234 11.65 -4.14 17.34
N ALA A 235 11.92 -3.27 16.36
CA ALA A 235 11.69 -3.57 14.94
C ALA A 235 12.52 -4.75 14.44
N TYR A 236 13.81 -4.84 14.83
CA TYR A 236 14.64 -6.00 14.48
C TYR A 236 14.20 -7.27 15.18
N TRP A 237 13.84 -7.19 16.47
CA TRP A 237 13.34 -8.34 17.22
C TRP A 237 12.04 -8.86 16.62
N ASP A 238 11.10 -7.98 16.30
CA ASP A 238 9.86 -8.32 15.58
C ASP A 238 10.13 -8.84 14.18
N ALA A 239 11.15 -8.32 13.47
CA ALA A 239 11.56 -8.85 12.18
C ALA A 239 12.03 -10.30 12.30
N LEU A 240 12.79 -10.64 13.34
CA LEU A 240 13.15 -12.03 13.62
C LEU A 240 11.92 -12.86 14.06
N ILE A 241 11.00 -12.31 14.83
CA ILE A 241 9.81 -13.06 15.23
C ILE A 241 8.90 -13.35 14.03
N GLY A 242 8.52 -12.31 13.28
CA GLY A 242 7.52 -12.36 12.21
C GLY A 242 7.94 -13.14 10.97
N THR A 243 9.25 -13.35 10.78
CA THR A 243 9.80 -14.24 9.75
C THR A 243 9.92 -15.71 10.22
N ALA A 244 9.36 -16.04 11.39
CA ALA A 244 9.51 -17.34 12.06
C ALA A 244 10.99 -17.72 12.29
N MET A 245 11.85 -16.71 12.45
CA MET A 245 13.29 -16.88 12.61
C MET A 245 13.67 -17.36 14.00
N LEU A 246 12.88 -17.03 15.02
CA LEU A 246 13.05 -17.51 16.38
C LEU A 246 12.02 -18.59 16.70
N ARG A 247 12.50 -19.77 17.09
CA ARG A 247 11.66 -20.78 17.74
C ARG A 247 11.60 -20.50 19.23
N TYR A 248 10.38 -20.48 19.77
CA TYR A 248 10.13 -20.46 21.19
C TYR A 248 10.16 -21.88 21.74
N SER A 249 11.34 -22.33 22.14
CA SER A 249 11.44 -23.43 23.09
C SER A 249 11.71 -22.80 24.45
N ALA A 250 10.64 -22.34 25.12
CA ALA A 250 10.76 -21.77 26.46
C ALA A 250 11.68 -22.66 27.32
N PRO A 251 12.72 -22.09 27.95
CA PRO A 251 12.87 -20.67 28.31
C PRO A 251 13.70 -19.80 27.34
N ASN A 252 14.02 -20.27 26.11
CA ASN A 252 14.95 -19.57 25.23
C ASN A 252 14.36 -19.26 23.85
N ALA A 253 14.72 -18.10 23.31
CA ALA A 253 14.58 -17.75 21.89
C ALA A 253 15.79 -18.31 21.12
N VAL A 254 15.55 -19.20 20.15
CA VAL A 254 16.61 -19.87 19.37
C VAL A 254 16.40 -19.65 17.88
N PRO A 255 17.43 -19.24 17.10
CA PRO A 255 17.34 -19.12 15.65
C PRO A 255 17.05 -20.47 14.99
N THR A 256 16.22 -20.49 13.96
CA THR A 256 16.09 -21.69 13.13
C THR A 256 17.36 -21.91 12.27
N GLU A 257 17.77 -23.16 12.08
CA GLU A 257 18.97 -23.48 11.29
C GLU A 257 18.85 -22.95 9.85
N SER A 258 17.71 -23.22 9.21
CA SER A 258 17.43 -22.78 7.84
C SER A 258 17.46 -21.26 7.67
N LEU A 259 17.13 -20.51 8.73
CA LEU A 259 17.32 -19.08 8.73
C LEU A 259 18.80 -18.73 8.81
N ARG A 260 19.50 -19.23 9.84
CA ARG A 260 20.86 -18.82 10.10
C ARG A 260 21.69 -19.01 8.83
N GLU A 261 21.49 -20.14 8.15
CA GLU A 261 22.05 -20.40 6.84
C GLU A 261 21.60 -19.36 5.79
N ALA A 262 20.31 -19.05 5.67
CA ALA A 262 19.80 -18.12 4.66
C ALA A 262 20.22 -16.64 4.88
N LEU A 263 20.17 -16.12 6.12
CA LEU A 263 20.57 -14.75 6.42
C LEU A 263 22.10 -14.57 6.30
N LEU A 264 22.88 -15.58 6.66
CA LEU A 264 24.34 -15.59 6.50
C LEU A 264 24.78 -15.95 5.07
N ALA A 265 23.91 -16.53 4.26
CA ALA A 265 24.21 -16.83 2.87
C ALA A 265 24.33 -15.55 2.05
N SER A 266 25.40 -15.49 1.25
CA SER A 266 25.67 -14.41 0.31
C SER A 266 24.94 -14.56 -1.03
N SER A 267 24.33 -15.72 -1.30
CA SER A 267 23.65 -16.01 -2.57
C SER A 267 22.53 -17.03 -2.40
N GLY A 268 21.66 -17.11 -3.41
CA GLY A 268 20.57 -18.07 -3.51
C GLY A 268 19.18 -17.48 -3.19
N PRO A 269 18.09 -18.14 -3.63
CA PRO A 269 16.73 -17.61 -3.48
C PRO A 269 16.29 -17.42 -2.03
N GLY A 270 16.70 -18.33 -1.14
CA GLY A 270 16.40 -18.24 0.29
C GLY A 270 17.07 -17.03 0.97
N ALA A 271 18.30 -16.70 0.54
CA ALA A 271 19.05 -15.58 1.11
C ALA A 271 18.43 -14.22 0.78
N ARG A 272 17.99 -14.05 -0.47
CA ARG A 272 17.26 -12.87 -0.93
C ARG A 272 15.95 -12.71 -0.18
N LEU A 273 15.13 -13.75 -0.19
CA LEU A 273 13.79 -13.73 0.41
C LEU A 273 13.84 -13.33 1.89
N VAL A 274 14.76 -13.92 2.65
CA VAL A 274 14.93 -13.65 4.09
C VAL A 274 15.26 -12.18 4.36
N LYS A 275 16.15 -11.57 3.57
CA LYS A 275 16.53 -10.15 3.70
C LYS A 275 15.37 -9.23 3.29
N GLU A 276 14.64 -9.57 2.23
CA GLU A 276 13.44 -8.83 1.83
C GLU A 276 12.32 -8.92 2.90
N LEU A 277 12.15 -10.07 3.55
CA LEU A 277 11.17 -10.23 4.63
C LEU A 277 11.54 -9.42 5.88
N ILE A 278 12.83 -9.31 6.21
CA ILE A 278 13.29 -8.41 7.28
C ILE A 278 12.93 -6.96 6.95
N ALA A 279 13.25 -6.51 5.73
CA ALA A 279 12.92 -5.16 5.28
C ALA A 279 11.39 -4.90 5.33
N GLU A 280 10.58 -5.86 4.87
CA GLU A 280 9.12 -5.80 4.93
C GLU A 280 8.62 -5.60 6.37
N ILE A 281 9.16 -6.37 7.33
CA ILE A 281 8.75 -6.24 8.73
C ILE A 281 9.20 -4.91 9.31
N ILE A 282 10.41 -4.44 9.04
CA ILE A 282 10.88 -3.14 9.52
C ILE A 282 9.97 -2.01 9.00
N TYR A 283 9.63 -1.99 7.70
CA TYR A 283 8.68 -1.01 7.16
C TYR A 283 7.32 -1.06 7.88
N SER A 284 6.73 -2.26 7.97
CA SER A 284 5.40 -2.41 8.55
C SER A 284 5.39 -2.10 10.05
N HIS A 285 6.41 -2.51 10.81
CA HIS A 285 6.53 -2.24 12.24
C HIS A 285 6.61 -0.75 12.51
N VAL A 286 7.48 -0.01 11.80
CA VAL A 286 7.61 1.44 11.99
C VAL A 286 6.28 2.15 11.70
N LEU A 287 5.58 1.77 10.63
CA LEU A 287 4.29 2.38 10.27
C LEU A 287 3.17 2.01 11.26
N ILE A 288 3.05 0.74 11.65
CA ILE A 288 2.04 0.27 12.61
C ILE A 288 2.28 0.89 13.99
N THR A 289 3.51 0.90 14.49
CA THR A 289 3.85 1.52 15.77
C THR A 289 3.54 3.02 15.74
N THR A 290 3.79 3.71 14.61
CA THR A 290 3.41 5.12 14.45
C THR A 290 1.90 5.30 14.50
N LEU A 291 1.11 4.44 13.84
CA LEU A 291 -0.36 4.47 13.88
C LEU A 291 -0.92 4.28 15.29
N GLN A 292 -0.25 3.46 16.12
CA GLN A 292 -0.68 3.17 17.49
C GLN A 292 -0.42 4.33 18.46
N ILE A 293 0.45 5.29 18.11
CA ILE A 293 0.69 6.46 18.95
C ILE A 293 -0.48 7.47 18.78
N PRO A 294 -1.19 7.83 19.86
CA PRO A 294 -2.30 8.78 19.78
C PRO A 294 -1.91 10.09 19.10
N GLY A 295 -2.69 10.50 18.10
CA GLY A 295 -2.47 11.74 17.33
C GLY A 295 -1.43 11.66 16.21
N GLN A 296 -0.85 10.49 15.93
CA GLN A 296 0.16 10.30 14.88
C GLN A 296 -0.38 9.63 13.60
N ALA A 297 -1.70 9.39 13.49
CA ALA A 297 -2.29 8.75 12.31
C ALA A 297 -1.94 9.49 11.00
N GLN A 298 -2.09 10.82 11.00
CA GLN A 298 -1.71 11.66 9.87
C GLN A 298 -0.22 11.52 9.50
N VAL A 299 0.66 11.41 10.49
CA VAL A 299 2.11 11.22 10.26
C VAL A 299 2.37 9.87 9.58
N ALA A 300 1.74 8.79 10.05
CA ALA A 300 1.87 7.48 9.44
C ALA A 300 1.34 7.46 7.99
N GLU A 301 0.20 8.09 7.73
CA GLU A 301 -0.37 8.24 6.38
C GLU A 301 0.57 9.03 5.45
N MET A 302 1.13 10.15 5.93
CA MET A 302 2.09 10.95 5.17
C MET A 302 3.36 10.15 4.84
N VAL A 303 3.91 9.41 5.80
CA VAL A 303 5.08 8.54 5.56
C VAL A 303 4.74 7.45 4.54
N ALA A 304 3.62 6.75 4.69
CA ALA A 304 3.19 5.71 3.76
C ALA A 304 3.00 6.25 2.34
N GLY A 305 2.39 7.44 2.20
CA GLY A 305 2.25 8.14 0.92
C GLY A 305 3.60 8.50 0.31
N LEU A 306 4.52 9.07 1.08
CA LEU A 306 5.86 9.42 0.60
C LEU A 306 6.66 8.18 0.19
N LEU A 307 6.62 7.09 0.95
CA LEU A 307 7.27 5.82 0.59
C LEU A 307 6.70 5.25 -0.72
N THR A 308 5.38 5.28 -0.87
CA THR A 308 4.68 4.83 -2.09
C THR A 308 5.16 5.63 -3.31
N HIS A 309 5.21 6.95 -3.20
CA HIS A 309 5.68 7.82 -4.27
C HIS A 309 7.20 7.68 -4.53
N ALA A 310 8.00 7.51 -3.48
CA ALA A 310 9.45 7.28 -3.56
C ALA A 310 9.83 5.98 -4.28
N ALA A 311 8.92 5.01 -4.33
CA ALA A 311 9.08 3.76 -5.04
C ALA A 311 8.38 3.75 -6.42
N SER A 312 7.81 4.89 -6.86
CA SER A 312 7.15 5.05 -8.15
C SER A 312 8.12 5.40 -9.29
N SER A 313 7.58 5.64 -10.49
CA SER A 313 8.32 6.18 -11.64
C SER A 313 8.59 7.68 -11.57
N LYS A 314 7.97 8.41 -10.63
CA LYS A 314 8.10 9.85 -10.43
C LYS A 314 8.31 10.14 -8.93
N PRO A 315 9.50 9.86 -8.38
CA PRO A 315 9.79 10.10 -6.97
C PRO A 315 9.62 11.58 -6.60
N PRO A 316 9.17 11.89 -5.37
CA PRO A 316 8.99 13.27 -4.94
C PRO A 316 10.35 13.91 -4.64
N ARG A 317 10.50 15.20 -4.98
CA ARG A 317 11.67 15.98 -4.59
C ARG A 317 11.67 16.19 -3.08
N THR A 318 12.81 15.96 -2.45
CA THR A 318 12.96 16.05 -0.98
C THR A 318 12.62 17.45 -0.47
N GLU A 319 13.07 18.49 -1.19
CA GLU A 319 12.82 19.89 -0.82
C GLU A 319 11.32 20.19 -0.71
N PHE A 320 10.52 19.75 -1.69
CA PHE A 320 9.08 20.04 -1.73
C PHE A 320 8.28 19.12 -0.82
N ALA A 321 8.68 17.86 -0.71
CA ALA A 321 7.99 16.87 0.12
C ALA A 321 8.08 17.17 1.62
N LEU A 322 9.16 17.83 2.05
CA LEU A 322 9.42 18.16 3.46
C LEU A 322 9.36 19.67 3.72
N GLN A 323 8.88 20.46 2.77
CA GLN A 323 8.64 21.88 2.97
C GLN A 323 7.34 22.10 3.73
N ILE A 324 7.40 22.91 4.79
CA ILE A 324 6.20 23.47 5.40
C ILE A 324 5.81 24.70 4.56
N PRO A 325 4.65 24.68 3.88
CA PRO A 325 4.22 25.80 3.05
C PRO A 325 3.89 27.03 3.92
N SER A 326 4.16 28.22 3.38
CA SER A 326 3.80 29.49 4.00
C SER A 326 2.39 29.95 3.59
N GLU A 327 1.88 31.02 4.22
CA GLU A 327 0.59 31.63 3.84
C GLU A 327 0.57 32.12 2.39
N ASP A 328 1.73 32.47 1.83
CA ASP A 328 1.87 32.89 0.43
C ASP A 328 1.80 31.70 -0.55
N ASP A 329 2.07 30.48 -0.08
CA ASP A 329 2.08 29.26 -0.89
C ASP A 329 0.71 28.58 -0.99
N LEU A 330 -0.22 28.89 -0.06
CA LEU A 330 -1.52 28.25 0.05
C LEU A 330 -2.69 29.23 -0.11
N PRO A 331 -3.82 28.79 -0.69
CA PRO A 331 -5.08 29.54 -0.61
C PRO A 331 -5.48 29.82 0.84
N VAL A 332 -6.12 30.97 1.08
CA VAL A 332 -6.56 31.40 2.44
C VAL A 332 -7.39 30.34 3.16
N GLU A 333 -8.21 29.58 2.41
CA GLU A 333 -9.03 28.49 2.93
C GLU A 333 -8.20 27.34 3.52
N GLN A 334 -6.94 27.19 3.10
CA GLN A 334 -6.01 26.12 3.50
C GLN A 334 -4.98 26.58 4.53
N HIS A 335 -4.95 27.85 4.93
CA HIS A 335 -4.00 28.38 5.93
C HIS A 335 -4.07 27.63 7.27
N HIS A 336 -5.25 27.09 7.62
CA HIS A 336 -5.42 26.27 8.81
C HIS A 336 -4.59 24.96 8.81
N LEU A 337 -4.16 24.49 7.64
CA LEU A 337 -3.33 23.29 7.51
C LEU A 337 -1.88 23.56 7.91
N ILE A 338 -1.41 24.81 7.85
CA ILE A 338 -0.01 25.18 8.13
C ILE A 338 0.39 24.70 9.53
N THR A 339 -0.42 24.98 10.56
CA THR A 339 -0.13 24.54 11.93
C THR A 339 -0.07 23.02 12.07
N SER A 340 -0.93 22.28 11.35
CA SER A 340 -0.88 20.81 11.32
C SER A 340 0.39 20.30 10.63
N LEU A 341 0.83 20.97 9.56
CA LEU A 341 2.07 20.64 8.83
C LEU A 341 3.32 21.00 9.64
N GLU A 342 3.32 22.09 10.39
CA GLU A 342 4.40 22.47 11.31
C GLU A 342 4.68 21.39 12.38
N GLU A 343 3.63 20.68 12.84
CA GLU A 343 3.78 19.57 13.79
C GLU A 343 4.14 18.25 13.10
N SER A 344 3.49 17.93 11.97
CA SER A 344 3.59 16.63 11.31
C SER A 344 4.86 16.48 10.47
N VAL A 345 5.28 17.49 9.71
CA VAL A 345 6.42 17.40 8.78
C VAL A 345 7.74 17.03 9.48
N PRO A 346 8.12 17.64 10.63
CA PRO A 346 9.33 17.23 11.34
C PRO A 346 9.31 15.77 11.81
N ARG A 347 8.12 15.26 12.17
CA ARG A 347 7.95 13.86 12.60
C ARG A 347 8.02 12.90 11.42
N VAL A 348 7.43 13.28 10.28
CA VAL A 348 7.57 12.57 9.02
C VAL A 348 9.05 12.49 8.63
N GLU A 349 9.78 13.60 8.68
CA GLU A 349 11.22 13.60 8.38
C GLU A 349 11.99 12.66 9.33
N ALA A 350 11.71 12.70 10.64
CA ALA A 350 12.38 11.82 11.61
C ALA A 350 12.17 10.32 11.28
N ILE A 351 10.98 9.93 10.82
CA ILE A 351 10.70 8.56 10.39
C ILE A 351 11.40 8.23 9.06
N LEU A 352 11.42 9.15 8.10
CA LEU A 352 12.13 8.92 6.84
C LEU A 352 13.65 8.79 7.05
N ARG A 353 14.22 9.59 7.96
CA ARG A 353 15.64 9.50 8.39
C ARG A 353 15.96 8.17 9.04
N THR A 354 14.98 7.56 9.72
CA THR A 354 15.11 6.19 10.25
C THR A 354 15.31 5.19 9.12
N PHE A 355 14.46 5.22 8.09
CA PHE A 355 14.64 4.34 6.92
C PHE A 355 15.92 4.65 6.15
N GLU A 356 16.32 5.92 6.04
CA GLU A 356 17.59 6.30 5.42
C GLU A 356 18.80 5.70 6.15
N ARG A 357 18.80 5.75 7.49
CA ARG A 357 19.87 5.19 8.32
C ARG A 357 20.03 3.68 8.14
N GLU A 358 18.92 2.98 7.91
CA GLU A 358 18.93 1.54 7.63
C GLU A 358 19.22 1.21 6.14
N GLY A 359 19.44 2.22 5.30
CA GLY A 359 19.66 2.10 3.85
C GLY A 359 18.41 1.69 3.08
N MET A 360 17.23 1.82 3.70
CA MET A 360 15.93 1.47 3.14
C MET A 360 15.29 2.65 2.38
N LEU A 361 15.89 3.83 2.47
CA LEU A 361 15.47 5.05 1.79
C LEU A 361 16.71 5.88 1.45
N LYS A 362 16.62 6.73 0.43
CA LYS A 362 17.61 7.79 0.17
C LYS A 362 16.90 9.14 0.19
N LEU A 363 17.39 10.07 1.00
CA LEU A 363 16.90 11.45 1.09
C LEU A 363 17.91 12.41 0.45
N GLU A 364 18.06 12.31 -0.88
CA GLU A 364 18.93 13.17 -1.69
C GLU A 364 18.11 14.30 -2.34
N GLU A 365 18.31 14.60 -3.64
CA GLU A 365 17.46 15.53 -4.40
C GLU A 365 16.00 15.03 -4.48
N GLU A 366 15.84 13.71 -4.62
CA GLU A 366 14.56 13.01 -4.59
C GLU A 366 14.55 11.97 -3.46
N ILE A 367 13.38 11.78 -2.87
CA ILE A 367 13.11 10.70 -1.93
C ILE A 367 12.96 9.43 -2.74
N THR A 368 13.88 8.48 -2.61
CA THR A 368 13.82 7.23 -3.39
C THR A 368 13.96 5.98 -2.52
N VAL A 369 13.17 4.97 -2.85
CA VAL A 369 13.31 3.62 -2.28
C VAL A 369 14.20 2.79 -3.20
N PRO A 370 15.30 2.18 -2.69
CA PRO A 370 16.14 1.28 -3.47
C PRO A 370 15.30 0.23 -4.18
N VAL A 371 15.59 0.03 -5.47
CA VAL A 371 14.81 -0.84 -6.34
C VAL A 371 14.58 -2.23 -5.74
N ILE A 372 15.61 -2.81 -5.11
CA ILE A 372 15.56 -4.14 -4.50
C ILE A 372 14.57 -4.25 -3.32
N LEU A 373 14.22 -3.12 -2.69
CA LEU A 373 13.32 -3.09 -1.54
C LEU A 373 11.87 -2.77 -1.89
N ARG A 374 11.57 -2.43 -3.16
CA ARG A 374 10.24 -1.99 -3.56
C ARG A 374 9.17 -3.06 -3.40
N ALA A 375 9.50 -4.33 -3.67
CA ALA A 375 8.60 -5.45 -3.42
C ALA A 375 8.33 -5.67 -1.92
N ALA A 376 9.36 -5.51 -1.08
CA ALA A 376 9.21 -5.59 0.37
C ALA A 376 8.36 -4.44 0.93
N LEU A 377 8.56 -3.23 0.43
CA LEU A 377 7.74 -2.07 0.77
C LEU A 377 6.27 -2.27 0.36
N GLU A 378 6.03 -2.76 -0.85
CA GLU A 378 4.67 -3.04 -1.33
C GLU A 378 3.93 -4.01 -0.40
N ARG A 379 4.56 -5.15 -0.05
CA ARG A 379 4.00 -6.10 0.92
C ARG A 379 3.79 -5.48 2.30
N ALA A 380 4.71 -4.63 2.74
CA ALA A 380 4.59 -3.95 4.04
C ALA A 380 3.41 -2.98 4.06
N LEU A 381 3.19 -2.21 2.99
CA LEU A 381 2.04 -1.29 2.88
C LEU A 381 0.71 -2.04 2.83
N SER A 382 0.66 -3.20 2.15
CA SER A 382 -0.51 -4.09 2.22
C SER A 382 -0.81 -4.53 3.64
N LYS A 383 0.20 -4.97 4.40
CA LYS A 383 0.04 -5.34 5.83
C LYS A 383 -0.45 -4.19 6.70
N VAL A 384 0.05 -2.98 6.47
CA VAL A 384 -0.40 -1.78 7.19
C VAL A 384 -1.88 -1.48 6.86
N SER A 385 -2.26 -1.61 5.60
CA SER A 385 -3.65 -1.47 5.16
C SER A 385 -4.55 -2.51 5.82
N ASP A 386 -4.15 -3.78 5.85
CA ASP A 386 -4.91 -4.85 6.50
C ASP A 386 -5.06 -4.59 8.01
N HIS A 387 -3.99 -4.13 8.68
CA HIS A 387 -4.03 -3.76 10.09
C HIS A 387 -5.03 -2.65 10.38
N LEU A 388 -5.14 -1.65 9.49
CA LEU A 388 -6.14 -0.58 9.62
C LEU A 388 -7.56 -1.12 9.47
N LEU A 389 -7.79 -2.01 8.49
CA LEU A 389 -9.11 -2.61 8.25
C LEU A 389 -9.58 -3.52 9.39
N GLU A 390 -8.68 -4.30 9.98
CA GLU A 390 -8.99 -5.20 11.10
C GLU A 390 -9.29 -4.45 12.41
N ASN A 391 -8.67 -3.28 12.60
CA ASN A 391 -8.79 -2.49 13.83
C ASN A 391 -9.72 -1.28 13.71
N ASP A 392 -10.43 -1.13 12.59
CA ASP A 392 -11.40 -0.05 12.39
C ASP A 392 -12.68 -0.30 13.23
N PRO A 393 -13.01 0.53 14.23
CA PRO A 393 -14.16 0.34 15.11
C PRO A 393 -15.52 0.42 14.41
N VAL A 394 -15.57 0.80 13.13
CA VAL A 394 -16.81 0.91 12.34
C VAL A 394 -17.39 -0.48 11.99
N GLY A 395 -16.60 -1.55 12.05
CA GLY A 395 -17.06 -2.92 11.78
C GLY A 395 -17.81 -3.62 12.92
N MET A 396 -17.90 -3.01 14.12
CA MET A 396 -18.59 -3.58 15.29
C MET A 396 -19.96 -2.95 15.61
N THR A 397 -20.52 -2.21 14.66
CA THR A 397 -21.93 -1.79 14.69
C THR A 397 -22.68 -2.26 13.44
N GLU A 398 -23.00 -3.55 13.40
CA GLU A 398 -24.24 -4.05 12.77
C GLU A 398 -25.08 -4.81 13.80
#